data_AF-A0A1G0DZM6-F1
#
_entry.id   AF-A0A1G0DZM6-F1
#
_cell.length_a   1.000
_cell.length_b   1.000
_cell.length_c   1.000
_cell.angle_alpha   90.00
_cell.angle_beta   90.00
_cell.angle_gamma   90.00
#
_symmetry.space_group_name_H-M   'P 1'
#
loop_
_entity.id
_entity.type
_entity.pdbx_description
1 polymer ?
#
loop_
_entity_poly.entity_id
_entity_poly.type
_entity_poly.pdbx_seq_one_letter_code
_entity_poly.pdbx_strand_id
1 'polypeptide(L)'
;MLFRFIITQNKSPSPKTFMKTNHLFKLNSFYTATITTLLFFCSNPIFADNPNNSHDGISSSPKKPQTYYCPSVSELTKDGLSWSAREGGWQSFSPSFAQEINTFLEAQWIGVNVGKIICLYQGKENFDFPIAIEPAKSILVLDPYGQAWVTKNPGLKTCKSTNVSDCPFMVQQEESTENPYDQIKYHSDKYETTTP
;
A
#
# COMPACT_ATOMS: atom_id res chain seq x y z
N MET A 1 -23.63 19.35 50.25
CA MET A 1 -23.70 17.92 49.88
C MET A 1 -22.36 17.54 49.27
N LEU A 2 -21.53 16.77 49.99
CA LEU A 2 -20.26 16.25 49.50
C LEU A 2 -20.49 14.87 48.88
N PHE A 3 -20.24 14.72 47.58
CA PHE A 3 -20.17 13.41 46.93
C PHE A 3 -18.75 12.88 47.02
N ARG A 4 -18.55 11.83 47.83
CA ARG A 4 -17.31 11.03 47.83
C ARG A 4 -17.43 9.97 46.73
N PHE A 5 -16.61 10.09 45.69
CA PHE A 5 -16.41 9.02 44.72
C PHE A 5 -15.42 7.99 45.30
N ILE A 6 -15.90 6.77 45.52
CA ILE A 6 -15.06 5.61 45.86
C ILE A 6 -14.60 5.03 44.52
N ILE A 7 -13.31 5.19 44.21
CA ILE A 7 -12.67 4.55 43.06
C ILE A 7 -12.22 3.16 43.49
N THR A 8 -12.91 2.13 43.03
CA THR A 8 -12.54 0.72 43.24
C THR A 8 -11.39 0.38 42.31
N GLN A 9 -10.18 0.21 42.86
CA GLN A 9 -8.99 -0.26 42.13
C GLN A 9 -9.18 -1.73 41.76
N ASN A 10 -9.50 -2.02 40.50
CA ASN A 10 -9.47 -3.38 39.96
C ASN A 10 -8.01 -3.83 39.83
N LYS A 11 -7.61 -4.73 40.72
CA LYS A 11 -6.29 -5.37 40.78
C LYS A 11 -6.03 -6.14 39.48
N SER A 12 -5.14 -5.62 38.65
CA SER A 12 -4.69 -6.25 37.41
C SER A 12 -4.06 -7.63 37.70
N PRO A 13 -4.48 -8.72 37.03
CA PRO A 13 -3.88 -10.04 37.21
C PRO A 13 -2.46 -10.05 36.62
N SER A 14 -1.49 -10.44 37.43
CA SER A 14 -0.08 -10.52 37.02
C SER A 14 0.10 -11.51 35.85
N PRO A 15 0.97 -11.20 34.88
CA PRO A 15 1.25 -12.11 33.78
C PRO A 15 1.95 -13.37 34.31
N LYS A 16 1.28 -14.52 34.22
CA LYS A 16 1.89 -15.82 34.47
C LYS A 16 2.93 -16.07 33.38
N THR A 17 4.19 -16.11 33.80
CA THR A 17 5.35 -16.53 33.01
C THR A 17 5.12 -17.95 32.48
N PHE A 18 4.70 -18.08 31.23
CA PHE A 18 4.58 -19.37 30.57
C PHE A 18 5.94 -19.74 29.99
N MET A 19 6.81 -20.33 30.81
CA MET A 19 7.97 -21.06 30.32
C MET A 19 7.46 -22.30 29.58
N LYS A 20 7.52 -22.26 28.24
CA LYS A 20 7.36 -23.47 27.42
C LYS A 20 8.73 -23.89 26.90
N THR A 21 9.25 -24.88 27.59
CA THR A 21 10.46 -25.65 27.31
C THR A 21 10.33 -26.44 26.00
N ASN A 22 11.43 -26.49 25.25
CA ASN A 22 11.88 -27.54 24.33
C ASN A 22 10.94 -28.02 23.22
N HIS A 23 11.33 -27.76 21.97
CA HIS A 23 11.60 -28.86 21.05
C HIS A 23 12.68 -28.45 20.03
N LEU A 24 13.87 -29.02 20.22
CA LEU A 24 14.84 -29.19 19.13
C LEU A 24 14.16 -29.96 18.00
N PHE A 25 14.03 -29.33 16.82
CA PHE A 25 13.91 -30.06 15.57
C PHE A 25 15.21 -29.91 14.80
N LYS A 26 15.97 -31.01 14.81
CA LYS A 26 17.12 -31.25 13.95
C LYS A 26 16.64 -31.67 12.55
N LEU A 27 17.25 -31.00 11.57
CA LEU A 27 17.81 -31.53 10.32
C LEU A 27 16.90 -32.19 9.25
N ASN A 28 17.25 -31.83 8.02
CA ASN A 28 17.01 -32.44 6.70
C ASN A 28 16.07 -31.55 5.86
N SER A 29 16.41 -31.13 4.64
CA SER A 29 17.08 -31.88 3.58
C SER A 29 17.70 -30.92 2.58
N PHE A 30 18.92 -31.23 2.14
CA PHE A 30 19.57 -30.60 0.99
C PHE A 30 18.87 -31.08 -0.28
N TYR A 31 18.17 -30.19 -0.98
CA TYR A 31 17.75 -30.41 -2.36
C TYR A 31 18.55 -29.49 -3.27
N THR A 32 19.65 -30.01 -3.81
CA THR A 32 20.35 -29.44 -4.95
C THR A 32 19.62 -29.87 -6.23
N ALA A 33 18.78 -29.00 -6.79
CA ALA A 33 18.20 -29.19 -8.11
C ALA A 33 19.09 -28.50 -9.15
N THR A 34 19.85 -29.29 -9.90
CA THR A 34 20.53 -28.87 -11.13
C THR A 34 19.48 -28.58 -12.20
N ILE A 35 19.32 -27.31 -12.58
CA ILE A 35 18.41 -26.90 -13.67
C ILE A 35 19.22 -26.84 -14.97
N THR A 36 18.95 -27.83 -15.83
CA THR A 36 19.43 -27.95 -17.19
C THR A 36 18.87 -26.82 -18.06
N THR A 37 19.76 -26.01 -18.62
CA THR A 37 19.46 -24.89 -19.51
C THR A 37 18.96 -25.41 -20.87
N LEU A 38 17.66 -25.31 -21.12
CA LEU A 38 17.05 -25.59 -22.44
C LEU A 38 16.96 -24.27 -23.22
N LEU A 39 17.87 -24.11 -24.18
CA LEU A 39 17.85 -23.05 -25.19
C LEU A 39 16.76 -23.35 -26.21
N PHE A 40 15.56 -22.77 -26.02
CA PHE A 40 14.53 -22.74 -27.05
C PHE A 40 14.75 -21.52 -27.95
N PHE A 41 15.32 -21.76 -29.13
CA PHE A 41 15.29 -20.82 -30.25
C PHE A 41 13.89 -20.87 -30.88
N CYS A 42 13.03 -19.90 -30.55
CA CYS A 42 11.82 -19.66 -31.32
C CYS A 42 12.13 -18.64 -32.43
N SER A 43 12.11 -19.14 -33.66
CA SER A 43 12.09 -18.35 -34.89
C SER A 43 10.81 -17.50 -34.93
N ASN A 44 10.93 -16.18 -35.09
CA ASN A 44 9.78 -15.29 -35.27
C ASN A 44 9.25 -15.37 -36.72
N PRO A 45 7.93 -15.53 -36.93
CA PRO A 45 7.32 -15.34 -38.24
C PRO A 45 7.24 -13.85 -38.60
N ILE A 46 7.60 -13.53 -39.84
CA ILE A 46 7.45 -12.22 -40.47
C ILE A 46 5.97 -12.07 -40.85
N PHE A 47 5.23 -11.21 -40.16
CA PHE A 47 3.88 -10.79 -40.56
C PHE A 47 3.99 -9.54 -41.44
N ALA A 48 3.39 -9.62 -42.63
CA ALA A 48 3.28 -8.52 -43.58
C ALA A 48 2.12 -7.60 -43.16
N ASP A 49 2.40 -6.30 -43.03
CA ASP A 49 1.40 -5.29 -42.71
C ASP A 49 0.56 -4.91 -43.95
N ASN A 50 -0.75 -4.82 -43.74
CA ASN A 50 -1.76 -4.34 -44.69
C ASN A 50 -2.09 -2.87 -44.39
N PRO A 51 -1.79 -1.91 -45.28
CA PRO A 51 -2.10 -0.50 -45.05
C PRO A 51 -3.49 -0.21 -45.62
N ASN A 52 -4.46 0.11 -44.75
CA ASN A 52 -5.56 1.06 -44.99
C ASN A 52 -6.67 0.85 -43.92
N ASN A 53 -6.52 1.50 -42.77
CA ASN A 53 -7.67 1.89 -41.94
C ASN A 53 -7.26 3.04 -41.02
N SER A 54 -7.57 4.25 -41.44
CA SER A 54 -7.47 5.47 -40.63
C SER A 54 -8.66 5.54 -39.68
N HIS A 55 -8.52 4.88 -38.53
CA HIS A 55 -9.31 5.20 -37.34
C HIS A 55 -8.50 6.18 -36.50
N ASP A 56 -9.12 7.29 -36.09
CA ASP A 56 -8.56 8.27 -35.17
C ASP A 56 -8.08 7.58 -33.90
N GLY A 57 -6.76 7.36 -33.85
CA GLY A 57 -6.11 6.62 -32.77
C GLY A 57 -6.09 7.47 -31.51
N ILE A 58 -6.95 7.12 -30.56
CA ILE A 58 -6.78 7.50 -29.15
C ILE A 58 -5.44 6.90 -28.72
N SER A 59 -4.39 7.71 -28.75
CA SER A 59 -3.05 7.34 -28.33
C SER A 59 -3.03 7.20 -26.80
N SER A 60 -3.42 6.03 -26.32
CA SER A 60 -3.26 5.60 -24.94
C SER A 60 -1.79 5.27 -24.66
N SER A 61 -0.95 6.29 -24.65
CA SER A 61 0.44 6.10 -24.19
C SER A 61 0.40 5.64 -22.72
N PRO A 62 1.00 4.48 -22.39
CA PRO A 62 0.98 3.94 -21.03
C PRO A 62 1.57 4.98 -20.07
N LYS A 63 0.77 5.45 -19.11
CA LYS A 63 1.23 6.41 -18.10
C LYS A 63 2.25 5.71 -17.22
N LYS A 64 3.46 6.26 -17.16
CA LYS A 64 4.54 5.74 -16.32
C LYS A 64 4.10 5.78 -14.85
N PRO A 65 4.39 4.74 -14.06
CA PRO A 65 4.13 4.73 -12.62
C PRO A 65 4.74 5.97 -11.96
N GLN A 66 3.94 6.69 -11.18
CA GLN A 66 4.38 7.86 -10.44
C GLN A 66 4.93 7.44 -9.07
N THR A 67 6.05 8.05 -8.67
CA THR A 67 6.68 7.82 -7.36
C THR A 67 6.10 8.80 -6.36
N TYR A 68 5.73 8.29 -5.19
CA TYR A 68 5.15 9.03 -4.08
C TYR A 68 5.92 8.77 -2.78
N TYR A 69 5.66 9.65 -1.81
CA TYR A 69 6.23 9.60 -0.48
C TYR A 69 5.13 9.85 0.57
N CYS A 70 5.42 9.50 1.81
CA CYS A 70 4.60 9.93 2.95
C CYS A 70 4.60 11.47 3.05
N PRO A 71 3.57 12.09 3.66
CA PRO A 71 3.61 13.53 3.94
C PRO A 71 4.78 13.91 4.86
N SER A 72 5.35 15.09 4.66
CA SER A 72 6.34 15.61 5.62
C SER A 72 5.65 16.03 6.93
N VAL A 73 6.39 16.04 8.05
CA VAL A 73 5.82 16.48 9.35
C VAL A 73 5.25 17.91 9.27
N SER A 74 5.88 18.78 8.48
CA SER A 74 5.42 20.16 8.24
C SER A 74 4.12 20.28 7.44
N GLU A 75 3.72 19.24 6.71
CA GLU A 75 2.46 19.23 5.95
C GLU A 75 1.27 18.75 6.78
N LEU A 76 1.53 18.16 7.95
CA LEU A 76 0.51 17.57 8.80
C LEU A 76 -0.11 18.62 9.72
N THR A 77 -1.44 18.70 9.66
CA THR A 77 -2.25 19.58 10.49
C THR A 77 -3.25 18.75 11.30
N LYS A 78 -3.49 19.15 12.54
CA LYS A 78 -4.47 18.52 13.42
C LYS A 78 -5.81 19.25 13.33
N ASP A 79 -6.89 18.49 13.18
CA ASP A 79 -8.28 18.95 13.27
C ASP A 79 -9.05 18.08 14.26
N GLY A 80 -9.38 18.64 15.43
CA GLY A 80 -9.98 17.91 16.55
C GLY A 80 -9.08 16.79 17.08
N LEU A 81 -9.46 15.53 16.82
CA LEU A 81 -8.68 14.34 17.20
C LEU A 81 -8.03 13.66 15.99
N SER A 82 -8.16 14.24 14.80
CA SER A 82 -7.66 13.68 13.56
C SER A 82 -6.49 14.51 13.03
N TRP A 83 -5.58 13.85 12.34
CA TRP A 83 -4.48 14.46 11.60
C TRP A 83 -4.75 14.33 10.11
N SER A 84 -4.38 15.34 9.34
CA SER A 84 -4.47 15.33 7.88
C SER A 84 -3.30 16.07 7.26
N ALA A 85 -2.96 15.74 6.01
CA ALA A 85 -2.01 16.54 5.23
C ALA A 85 -2.76 17.55 4.38
N ARG A 86 -2.18 18.75 4.19
CA ARG A 86 -2.76 19.80 3.35
C ARG A 86 -2.97 19.37 1.90
N GLU A 87 -2.10 18.51 1.39
CA GLU A 87 -2.10 18.03 0.00
C GLU A 87 -2.13 16.49 -0.05
N GLY A 88 -2.56 15.94 -1.19
CA GLY A 88 -2.52 14.50 -1.43
C GLY A 88 -3.62 13.68 -0.73
N GLY A 89 -4.48 14.33 0.06
CA GLY A 89 -5.64 13.69 0.69
C GLY A 89 -5.23 12.59 1.67
N TRP A 90 -4.35 12.90 2.61
CA TRP A 90 -3.93 11.98 3.66
C TRP A 90 -4.63 12.29 4.97
N GLN A 91 -4.96 11.26 5.76
CA GLN A 91 -5.58 11.44 7.07
C GLN A 91 -5.31 10.29 8.04
N SER A 92 -5.43 10.57 9.33
CA SER A 92 -5.54 9.54 10.36
C SER A 92 -6.98 9.03 10.45
N PHE A 93 -7.14 7.71 10.53
CA PHE A 93 -8.45 7.11 10.80
C PHE A 93 -8.67 6.79 12.28
N SER A 94 -7.62 6.86 13.10
CA SER A 94 -7.69 6.65 14.56
C SER A 94 -7.53 7.97 15.31
N PRO A 95 -8.29 8.20 16.40
CA PRO A 95 -8.14 9.39 17.24
C PRO A 95 -6.72 9.51 17.82
N SER A 96 -6.17 10.72 17.82
CA SER A 96 -4.87 11.04 18.39
C SER A 96 -4.97 12.13 19.46
N PHE A 97 -4.41 11.85 20.63
CA PHE A 97 -4.30 12.80 21.74
C PHE A 97 -3.03 13.66 21.67
N ALA A 98 -2.05 13.27 20.84
CA ALA A 98 -0.81 14.02 20.65
C ALA A 98 -1.14 15.43 20.13
N GLN A 99 -0.54 16.46 20.72
CA GLN A 99 -0.80 17.84 20.30
C GLN A 99 0.05 18.27 19.10
N GLU A 100 1.23 17.68 18.97
CA GLU A 100 2.21 17.98 17.91
C GLU A 100 2.81 16.65 17.43
N ILE A 101 3.08 16.55 16.12
CA ILE A 101 3.91 15.51 15.54
C ILE A 101 5.36 16.00 15.49
N ASN A 102 6.29 15.17 15.93
CA ASN A 102 7.71 15.53 15.99
C ASN A 102 8.50 14.90 14.85
N THR A 103 8.37 13.59 14.65
CA THR A 103 9.22 12.87 13.69
C THR A 103 8.48 11.78 12.93
N PHE A 104 8.93 11.52 11.71
CA PHE A 104 8.54 10.36 10.93
C PHE A 104 9.29 9.12 11.46
N LEU A 105 8.55 8.04 11.70
CA LEU A 105 9.11 6.81 12.25
C LEU A 105 9.46 5.79 11.16
N GLU A 106 8.46 5.46 10.34
CA GLU A 106 8.57 4.46 9.28
C GLU A 106 7.35 4.50 8.36
N ALA A 107 7.46 3.87 7.19
CA ALA A 107 6.33 3.56 6.33
C ALA A 107 6.09 2.04 6.33
N GLN A 108 4.83 1.64 6.34
CA GLN A 108 4.40 0.24 6.26
C GLN A 108 3.57 0.03 5.01
N TRP A 109 3.88 -1.02 4.27
CA TRP A 109 3.08 -1.49 3.14
C TRP A 109 2.46 -2.83 3.48
N ILE A 110 1.16 -2.96 3.23
CA ILE A 110 0.38 -4.16 3.54
C ILE A 110 -0.39 -4.60 2.29
N GLY A 111 -0.11 -5.79 1.78
CA GLY A 111 -0.76 -6.31 0.57
C GLY A 111 -0.09 -7.54 -0.04
N VAL A 112 -0.50 -7.91 -1.26
CA VAL A 112 0.11 -8.98 -2.06
C VAL A 112 0.22 -8.49 -3.50
N ASN A 113 1.45 -8.19 -3.95
CA ASN A 113 1.77 -7.45 -5.20
C ASN A 113 1.25 -6.00 -5.25
N VAL A 114 0.06 -5.76 -4.71
CA VAL A 114 -0.58 -4.47 -4.56
C VAL A 114 -1.16 -4.40 -3.15
N GLY A 115 -1.12 -3.22 -2.54
CA GLY A 115 -1.48 -3.03 -1.15
C GLY A 115 -1.79 -1.59 -0.79
N LYS A 116 -1.84 -1.33 0.51
CA LYS A 116 -2.00 0.00 1.08
C LYS A 116 -0.72 0.45 1.79
N ILE A 117 -0.53 1.76 1.84
CA ILE A 117 0.58 2.42 2.52
C ILE A 117 0.08 3.07 3.81
N ILE A 118 0.83 2.90 4.90
CA ILE A 118 0.59 3.52 6.21
C ILE A 118 1.86 4.23 6.63
N CYS A 119 1.77 5.51 6.93
CA CYS A 119 2.89 6.32 7.39
C CYS A 119 2.77 6.50 8.91
N LEU A 120 3.81 6.10 9.66
CA LEU A 120 3.82 6.20 11.12
C LEU A 120 4.65 7.39 11.57
N TYR A 121 4.10 8.14 12.52
CA TYR A 121 4.72 9.33 13.09
C TYR A 121 4.71 9.25 14.61
N GLN A 122 5.72 9.86 15.23
CA GLN A 122 5.81 10.00 16.68
C GLN A 122 5.28 11.39 17.09
N GLY A 123 4.44 11.40 18.12
CA GLY A 123 4.07 12.64 18.80
C GLY A 123 5.27 13.29 19.50
N LYS A 124 5.12 14.56 19.89
CA LYS A 124 6.17 15.29 20.60
C LYS A 124 6.48 14.71 21.98
N GLU A 125 5.47 14.18 22.67
CA GLU A 125 5.68 13.54 23.96
C GLU A 125 6.10 12.08 23.75
N ASN A 126 7.09 11.62 24.52
CA ASN A 126 7.62 10.24 24.40
C ASN A 126 6.59 9.15 24.74
N PHE A 127 5.48 9.52 25.38
CA PHE A 127 4.39 8.62 25.74
C PHE A 127 3.21 8.71 24.78
N ASP A 128 3.28 9.58 23.77
CA ASP A 128 2.27 9.63 22.73
C ASP A 128 2.30 8.34 21.92
N PHE A 129 1.12 7.75 21.70
CA PHE A 129 0.97 6.62 20.80
C PHE A 129 1.34 7.05 19.37
N PRO A 130 2.02 6.20 18.60
CA PRO A 130 2.31 6.48 17.20
C PRO A 130 1.05 6.79 16.41
N ILE A 131 1.15 7.77 15.52
CA ILE A 131 0.04 8.27 14.71
C ILE A 131 0.16 7.64 13.33
N ALA A 132 -0.87 6.90 12.93
CA ALA A 132 -0.97 6.31 11.60
C ALA A 132 -1.71 7.25 10.66
N ILE A 133 -1.04 7.64 9.57
CA ILE A 133 -1.59 8.43 8.48
C ILE A 133 -1.68 7.55 7.24
N GLU A 134 -2.86 7.51 6.64
CA GLU A 134 -3.16 6.72 5.45
C GLU A 134 -3.78 7.62 4.37
N PRO A 135 -3.69 7.27 3.08
CA PRO A 135 -4.41 7.98 2.03
C PRO A 135 -5.93 7.90 2.29
N ALA A 136 -6.61 9.05 2.27
CA ALA A 136 -8.06 9.16 2.45
C ALA A 136 -8.83 8.57 1.26
N LYS A 137 -8.23 8.60 0.07
CA LYS A 137 -8.73 7.90 -1.12
C LYS A 137 -8.10 6.51 -1.18
N SER A 138 -8.86 5.52 -1.64
CA SER A 138 -8.35 4.20 -1.94
C SER A 138 -7.33 4.28 -3.07
N ILE A 139 -6.05 4.37 -2.73
CA ILE A 139 -4.95 4.26 -3.69
C ILE A 139 -4.33 2.88 -3.58
N LEU A 140 -4.11 2.26 -4.73
CA LEU A 140 -3.45 0.97 -4.83
C LEU A 140 -1.94 1.17 -5.00
N VAL A 141 -1.17 0.71 -4.02
CA VAL A 141 0.28 0.88 -3.99
C VAL A 141 0.93 -0.43 -4.41
N LEU A 142 1.74 -0.38 -5.46
CA LEU A 142 2.54 -1.52 -5.91
C LEU A 142 3.51 -1.96 -4.81
N ASP A 143 3.86 -3.24 -4.82
CA ASP A 143 4.80 -3.80 -3.85
C ASP A 143 6.14 -3.04 -3.86
N PRO A 144 6.49 -2.32 -2.78
CA PRO A 144 7.64 -1.46 -2.78
C PRO A 144 8.94 -2.25 -2.81
N TYR A 145 9.93 -1.67 -3.47
CA TYR A 145 11.29 -2.19 -3.61
C TYR A 145 12.31 -1.12 -3.22
N GLY A 146 13.50 -1.54 -2.82
CA GLY A 146 14.56 -0.65 -2.37
C GLY A 146 15.23 -1.16 -1.10
N GLN A 147 16.40 -0.60 -0.76
CA GLN A 147 17.21 -1.08 0.36
C GLN A 147 16.60 -0.77 1.74
N ALA A 148 15.80 0.30 1.84
CA ALA A 148 15.14 0.67 3.09
C ALA A 148 13.91 -0.21 3.41
N TRP A 149 13.33 -0.86 2.40
CA TRP A 149 12.15 -1.71 2.53
C TRP A 149 12.52 -3.13 2.97
N VAL A 150 12.15 -3.48 4.20
CA VAL A 150 12.40 -4.81 4.78
C VAL A 150 11.09 -5.58 4.90
N THR A 151 11.06 -6.81 4.37
CA THR A 151 9.92 -7.71 4.55
C THR A 151 9.93 -8.24 5.97
N LYS A 152 8.84 -7.98 6.72
CA LYS A 152 8.69 -8.46 8.10
C LYS A 152 7.96 -9.80 8.14
N ASN A 153 6.86 -9.89 7.41
CA ASN A 153 6.02 -11.07 7.25
C ASN A 153 5.51 -11.13 5.81
N PRO A 154 5.01 -12.29 5.33
CA PRO A 154 4.29 -12.35 4.06
C PRO A 154 3.19 -11.28 4.01
N GLY A 155 3.29 -10.40 3.02
CA GLY A 155 2.37 -9.29 2.81
C GLY A 155 2.53 -8.07 3.73
N LEU A 156 3.61 -7.98 4.50
CA LEU A 156 3.97 -6.79 5.28
C LEU A 156 5.43 -6.41 5.01
N LYS A 157 5.62 -5.21 4.46
CA LYS A 157 6.93 -4.57 4.31
C LYS A 157 7.00 -3.30 5.14
N THR A 158 8.16 -3.01 5.69
CA THR A 158 8.41 -1.81 6.49
C THR A 158 9.63 -1.09 5.95
N CYS A 159 9.49 0.19 5.63
CA CYS A 159 10.60 1.08 5.35
C CYS A 159 11.11 1.70 6.64
N LYS A 160 12.31 1.31 7.08
CA LYS A 160 12.92 1.82 8.31
C LYS A 160 13.86 2.98 8.03
N SER A 161 13.31 4.19 7.95
CA SER A 161 14.09 5.43 7.93
C SER A 161 13.35 6.52 8.69
N THR A 162 14.10 7.42 9.31
CA THR A 162 13.58 8.66 9.90
C THR A 162 13.33 9.75 8.84
N ASN A 163 13.77 9.54 7.60
CA ASN A 163 13.54 10.46 6.49
C ASN A 163 12.53 9.86 5.51
N VAL A 164 11.48 10.65 5.24
CA VAL A 164 10.41 10.31 4.31
C VAL A 164 10.93 10.03 2.90
N SER A 165 11.99 10.74 2.45
CA SER A 165 12.56 10.57 1.11
C SER A 165 13.18 9.20 0.87
N ASP A 166 13.53 8.48 1.93
CA ASP A 166 14.17 7.15 1.83
C ASP A 166 13.13 6.03 1.63
N CYS A 167 11.85 6.37 1.69
CA CYS A 167 10.71 5.45 1.60
C CYS A 167 9.84 5.72 0.37
N PRO A 168 10.39 5.75 -0.86
CA PRO A 168 9.58 5.90 -2.06
C PRO A 168 8.66 4.69 -2.24
N PHE A 169 7.46 4.93 -2.76
CA PHE A 169 6.54 3.90 -3.23
C PHE A 169 5.89 4.31 -4.54
N MET A 170 5.34 3.35 -5.27
CA MET A 170 4.70 3.57 -6.57
C MET A 170 3.21 3.30 -6.47
N VAL A 171 2.40 4.22 -6.98
CA VAL A 171 0.94 4.05 -7.04
C VAL A 171 0.58 3.51 -8.42
N GLN A 172 -0.26 2.47 -8.44
CA GLN A 172 -0.90 2.02 -9.66
C GLN A 172 -1.94 3.07 -10.04
N GLN A 173 -1.68 3.80 -11.12
CA GLN A 173 -2.68 4.71 -11.64
C GLN A 173 -3.83 3.88 -12.19
N GLU A 174 -5.01 4.04 -11.62
CA GLU A 174 -6.22 3.53 -12.25
C GLU A 174 -6.28 4.17 -13.63
N GLU A 175 -6.19 3.35 -14.67
CA GLU A 175 -6.58 3.79 -16.01
C GLU A 175 -8.00 4.29 -15.84
N SER A 176 -8.24 5.58 -16.10
CA SER A 176 -9.59 6.11 -16.04
C SER A 176 -10.37 5.29 -17.06
N THR A 177 -11.15 4.33 -16.58
CA THR A 177 -12.10 3.65 -17.43
C THR A 177 -13.06 4.75 -17.84
N GLU A 178 -12.83 5.28 -19.04
CA GLU A 178 -13.87 5.82 -19.89
C GLU A 178 -15.11 4.97 -19.62
N ASN A 179 -16.20 5.64 -19.25
CA ASN A 179 -17.36 5.06 -18.59
C ASN A 179 -17.61 3.63 -19.10
N PRO A 180 -17.60 2.59 -18.24
CA PRO A 180 -17.71 1.21 -18.69
C PRO A 180 -18.94 0.94 -19.57
N TYR A 181 -19.96 1.82 -19.50
CA TYR A 181 -21.14 1.79 -20.35
C TYR A 181 -20.89 2.28 -21.79
N ASP A 182 -19.86 3.07 -22.06
CA ASP A 182 -19.51 3.56 -23.40
C ASP A 182 -18.98 2.42 -24.29
N GLN A 183 -18.33 1.41 -23.69
CA GLN A 183 -17.91 0.18 -24.41
C GLN A 183 -19.10 -0.73 -24.78
N ILE A 184 -20.21 -0.66 -24.03
CA ILE A 184 -21.39 -1.49 -24.28
C ILE A 184 -22.20 -0.91 -25.45
N LYS A 185 -22.21 0.42 -25.61
CA LYS A 185 -22.99 1.09 -26.66
C LYS A 185 -22.51 0.78 -28.08
N TYR A 186 -21.27 0.30 -28.24
CA TYR A 186 -20.71 -0.01 -29.55
C TYR A 186 -21.15 -1.37 -30.12
N HIS A 187 -21.73 -2.25 -29.31
CA HIS A 187 -22.13 -3.60 -29.75
C HIS A 187 -23.63 -3.77 -30.05
N SER A 188 -24.48 -2.79 -29.74
CA SER A 188 -25.92 -2.87 -30.03
C SER A 188 -26.25 -2.72 -31.51
N ASP A 189 -25.39 -2.05 -32.29
CA ASP A 189 -25.76 -1.62 -33.64
C ASP A 189 -25.44 -2.68 -34.71
N LYS A 190 -24.92 -3.84 -34.32
CA LYS A 190 -24.51 -4.92 -35.25
C LYS A 190 -25.54 -6.04 -35.44
N TYR A 191 -26.70 -5.97 -34.78
CA TYR A 191 -27.71 -7.04 -34.86
C TYR A 191 -29.02 -6.66 -35.56
N GLU A 192 -29.11 -5.45 -36.12
CA GLU A 192 -30.28 -5.05 -36.88
C GLU A 192 -29.96 -5.05 -38.37
N THR A 193 -30.15 -6.20 -39.03
CA THR A 193 -30.65 -6.36 -40.41
C THR A 193 -30.39 -7.79 -40.88
N THR A 194 -31.35 -8.69 -40.67
CA THR A 194 -31.69 -9.74 -41.63
C THR A 194 -33.14 -10.11 -41.37
N THR A 195 -34.05 -9.28 -41.86
CA THR A 195 -35.46 -9.65 -41.97
C THR A 195 -35.66 -10.31 -43.34
N PRO A 196 -36.24 -11.52 -43.42
CA PRO A 196 -36.44 -12.27 -44.67
C PRO A 196 -37.45 -11.62 -45.62
#